data_AF-A0A1I6GUA8-F1
#
_entry.id   AF-A0A1I6GUA8-F1
#
_cell.length_a   1.000
_cell.length_b   1.000
_cell.length_c   1.000
_cell.angle_alpha   90.00
_cell.angle_beta   90.00
_cell.angle_gamma   90.00
#
_symmetry.space_group_name_H-M   'P 1'
#
loop_
_entity.id
_entity.type
_entity.pdbx_description
1 polymer ?
#
loop_
_entity_poly.entity_id
_entity_poly.type
_entity_poly.pdbx_seq_one_letter_code
_entity_poly.pdbx_strand_id
1 'polypeptide(L)'
;MTRAYSGILVFFLAGFLVAAQAWSSPLSEGQVKRFVAVMEALQTSDTYLHALDEAWDQGMKQKDTPVSVLVSDTVALLVGHDAHDVLERLVEEHGFADVDTWSSVGDRVMLAVMSLEMGDTAPTLEAEIPHISADLANNPNFSAEQKASMRNMLSHSAALLAKVTKVPEADRTAVRLYLGAVKRVLKYERG
;
A
#
# COMPACT_ATOMS: atom_id res chain seq x y z
N MET A 1 -61.17 35.91 6.00
CA MET A 1 -60.37 36.76 6.89
C MET A 1 -59.21 35.93 7.45
N THR A 2 -57.98 36.22 7.00
CA THR A 2 -56.70 36.33 7.75
C THR A 2 -56.80 36.13 9.28
N ARG A 3 -55.92 35.47 10.05
CA ARG A 3 -54.46 35.13 10.06
C ARG A 3 -54.26 33.95 11.07
N ALA A 4 -53.48 32.91 10.78
CA ALA A 4 -52.07 32.68 11.14
C ALA A 4 -51.71 32.80 12.65
N TYR A 5 -51.33 31.69 13.29
CA TYR A 5 -50.15 31.58 14.17
C TYR A 5 -49.56 30.16 14.11
N SER A 6 -48.28 30.12 13.72
CA SER A 6 -47.38 28.97 13.80
C SER A 6 -47.16 28.51 15.24
N GLY A 7 -47.06 27.20 15.43
CA GLY A 7 -46.57 26.57 16.65
C GLY A 7 -45.82 25.29 16.30
N ILE A 8 -44.49 25.38 16.28
CA ILE A 8 -43.53 24.31 16.06
C ILE A 8 -43.67 23.25 17.17
N LEU A 9 -43.73 21.96 16.80
CA LEU A 9 -43.28 20.88 17.68
C LEU A 9 -42.71 19.72 16.86
N VAL A 10 -41.43 19.85 16.52
CA VAL A 10 -40.59 18.77 16.02
C VAL A 10 -40.21 17.89 17.21
N PHE A 11 -40.73 16.66 17.26
CA PHE A 11 -40.39 15.70 18.31
C PHE A 11 -39.25 14.77 17.84
N PHE A 12 -38.05 15.09 18.35
CA PHE A 12 -37.01 14.18 18.85
C PHE A 12 -36.76 12.84 18.13
N LEU A 13 -35.74 12.85 17.26
CA LEU A 13 -34.47 12.14 17.43
C LEU A 13 -34.53 10.77 18.18
N ALA A 14 -34.61 9.68 17.42
CA ALA A 14 -34.08 8.37 17.85
C ALA A 14 -32.86 8.04 16.97
N GLY A 15 -31.71 8.55 17.40
CA GLY A 15 -30.42 8.28 16.76
C GLY A 15 -30.00 6.84 17.01
N PHE A 16 -29.98 6.04 15.94
CA PHE A 16 -29.07 4.90 15.84
C PHE A 16 -27.83 5.38 15.07
N LEU A 17 -27.05 6.24 15.72
CA LEU A 17 -25.68 6.53 15.28
C LEU A 17 -24.82 5.34 15.73
N VAL A 18 -24.83 4.28 14.94
CA VAL A 18 -23.67 3.37 14.90
C VAL A 18 -22.58 4.15 14.15
N ALA A 19 -21.89 5.03 14.88
CA ALA A 19 -20.59 5.51 14.45
C ALA A 19 -19.64 4.31 14.55
N ALA A 20 -19.64 3.47 13.52
CA ALA A 20 -18.57 2.52 13.31
C ALA A 20 -17.29 3.35 13.18
N GLN A 21 -16.46 3.23 14.21
CA GLN A 21 -15.12 3.79 14.26
C GLN A 21 -14.44 3.45 12.94
N ALA A 22 -14.11 4.48 12.16
CA ALA A 22 -13.38 4.38 10.91
C ALA A 22 -11.92 3.99 11.19
N TRP A 23 -11.72 2.75 11.61
CA TRP A 23 -10.61 1.95 11.18
C TRP A 23 -11.21 1.09 10.07
N SER A 24 -10.75 1.32 8.85
CA SER A 24 -11.28 0.66 7.65
C SER A 24 -11.38 -0.84 7.87
N SER A 25 -12.46 -1.45 7.40
CA SER A 25 -12.72 -2.88 7.55
C SER A 25 -11.45 -3.71 7.29
N PRO A 26 -11.22 -4.78 8.07
CA PRO A 26 -10.14 -5.72 7.82
C PRO A 26 -10.06 -6.11 6.35
N LEU A 27 -8.86 -6.41 5.86
CA LEU A 27 -8.68 -6.81 4.49
C LEU A 27 -9.53 -8.06 4.25
N SER A 28 -10.54 -7.94 3.41
CA SER A 28 -11.43 -9.06 3.11
C SER A 28 -10.75 -10.01 2.13
N GLU A 29 -11.11 -11.29 2.19
CA GLU A 29 -10.65 -12.28 1.21
C GLU A 29 -10.98 -11.86 -0.23
N GLY A 30 -12.15 -11.23 -0.42
CA GLY A 30 -12.56 -10.70 -1.72
C GLY A 30 -11.61 -9.62 -2.24
N GLN A 31 -11.11 -8.74 -1.38
CA GLN A 31 -10.12 -7.73 -1.76
C GLN A 31 -8.78 -8.36 -2.16
N VAL A 32 -8.31 -9.38 -1.42
CA VAL A 32 -7.06 -10.10 -1.77
C VAL A 32 -7.20 -10.78 -3.14
N LYS A 33 -8.33 -11.47 -3.38
CA LYS A 33 -8.61 -12.13 -4.67
C LYS A 33 -8.64 -11.14 -5.83
N ARG A 34 -9.38 -10.04 -5.68
CA ARG A 34 -9.46 -9.00 -6.72
C ARG A 34 -8.10 -8.35 -6.97
N PHE A 35 -7.32 -8.10 -5.92
CA PHE A 35 -5.95 -7.59 -6.07
C PHE A 35 -5.09 -8.54 -6.92
N VAL A 36 -5.10 -9.85 -6.60
CA VAL A 36 -4.40 -10.86 -7.40
C VAL A 36 -4.89 -10.86 -8.85
N ALA A 37 -6.20 -10.79 -9.08
CA ALA A 37 -6.78 -10.78 -10.42
C ALA A 37 -6.34 -9.55 -11.24
N VAL A 38 -6.31 -8.35 -10.63
CA VAL A 38 -5.76 -7.15 -11.29
C VAL A 38 -4.29 -7.36 -11.62
N MET A 39 -3.48 -7.88 -10.68
CA MET A 39 -2.07 -8.15 -10.95
C MET A 39 -1.86 -9.15 -12.10
N GLU A 40 -2.65 -10.22 -12.16
CA GLU A 40 -2.64 -11.17 -13.29
C GLU A 40 -3.02 -10.48 -14.60
N ALA A 41 -4.07 -9.64 -14.58
CA ALA A 41 -4.51 -8.90 -15.77
C ALA A 41 -3.45 -7.93 -16.28
N LEU A 42 -2.79 -7.18 -15.39
CA LEU A 42 -1.67 -6.28 -15.74
C LEU A 42 -0.54 -7.05 -16.43
N GLN A 43 -0.22 -8.25 -15.95
CA GLN A 43 0.86 -9.09 -16.48
C GLN A 43 0.56 -9.67 -17.87
N THR A 44 -0.72 -9.83 -18.20
CA THR A 44 -1.16 -10.40 -19.49
C THR A 44 -1.70 -9.35 -20.46
N SER A 45 -1.78 -8.09 -20.05
CA SER A 45 -2.34 -7.02 -20.87
C SER A 45 -1.25 -6.42 -21.76
N ASP A 46 -1.23 -6.82 -23.03
CA ASP A 46 -0.34 -6.23 -24.04
C ASP A 46 -0.47 -4.70 -24.08
N THR A 47 -1.69 -4.18 -23.92
CA THR A 47 -1.95 -2.74 -23.87
C THR A 47 -1.29 -2.07 -22.67
N TYR A 48 -1.39 -2.67 -21.49
CA TYR A 48 -0.75 -2.12 -20.28
C TYR A 48 0.76 -2.19 -20.39
N LEU A 49 1.31 -3.34 -20.81
CA LEU A 49 2.74 -3.55 -20.95
C LEU A 49 3.36 -2.58 -21.97
N HIS A 50 2.68 -2.34 -23.10
CA HIS A 50 3.14 -1.37 -24.09
C HIS A 50 3.08 0.06 -23.56
N ALA A 51 1.97 0.47 -22.93
CA ALA A 51 1.86 1.80 -22.35
C ALA A 51 2.88 2.05 -21.22
N LEU A 52 3.24 0.99 -20.49
CA LEU A 52 4.24 1.03 -19.45
C LEU A 52 5.66 1.18 -20.03
N ASP A 53 5.98 0.48 -21.12
CA ASP A 53 7.21 0.66 -21.91
C ASP A 53 7.34 2.10 -22.44
N GLU A 54 6.27 2.64 -23.01
CA GLU A 54 6.22 4.03 -23.45
C GLU A 54 6.41 5.02 -22.30
N ALA A 55 5.83 4.76 -21.12
CA ALA A 55 6.05 5.59 -19.94
C ALA A 55 7.53 5.61 -19.54
N TRP A 56 8.22 4.46 -19.60
CA TRP A 56 9.66 4.39 -19.35
C TRP A 56 10.48 5.21 -20.35
N ASP A 57 10.18 5.09 -21.64
CA ASP A 57 10.83 5.86 -22.70
C ASP A 57 10.59 7.38 -22.55
N GLN A 58 9.43 7.76 -22.03
CA GLN A 58 9.06 9.15 -21.73
C GLN A 58 9.68 9.68 -20.43
N GLY A 59 10.51 8.87 -19.75
CA GLY A 59 11.25 9.30 -18.57
C GLY A 59 10.50 9.10 -17.26
N MET A 60 9.55 8.15 -17.20
CA MET A 60 9.09 7.59 -15.93
C MET A 60 10.34 7.22 -15.12
N LYS A 61 10.50 7.89 -13.97
CA LYS A 61 11.78 7.99 -13.25
C LYS A 61 12.31 6.61 -12.86
N GLN A 62 13.25 6.07 -13.63
CA GLN A 62 13.86 4.78 -13.28
C GLN A 62 15.36 4.85 -12.96
N LYS A 63 16.09 5.93 -13.25
CA LYS A 63 17.56 5.79 -13.27
C LYS A 63 18.22 5.57 -11.90
N ASP A 64 17.67 6.11 -10.82
CA ASP A 64 18.31 6.02 -9.48
C ASP A 64 17.32 5.89 -8.30
N THR A 65 16.01 5.74 -8.53
CA THR A 65 15.03 5.61 -7.44
C THR A 65 14.71 4.13 -7.23
N PRO A 66 14.98 3.56 -6.03
CA PRO A 66 14.55 2.21 -5.72
C PRO A 66 13.04 2.10 -5.88
N VAL A 67 12.57 1.08 -6.61
CA VAL A 67 11.14 0.76 -6.70
C VAL A 67 10.63 0.54 -5.28
N SER A 68 9.58 1.28 -4.91
CA SER A 68 8.99 1.14 -3.58
C SER A 68 8.33 -0.24 -3.47
N VAL A 69 8.36 -0.79 -2.27
CA VAL A 69 7.60 -2.01 -1.95
C VAL A 69 6.10 -1.71 -1.89
N LEU A 70 5.71 -0.43 -1.77
CA LEU A 70 4.33 0.00 -1.75
C LEU A 70 3.80 0.14 -3.18
N VAL A 71 2.63 -0.44 -3.42
CA VAL A 71 1.92 -0.38 -4.70
C VAL A 71 1.48 1.06 -4.98
N SER A 72 1.03 1.78 -3.95
CA SER A 72 0.62 3.19 -4.07
C SER A 72 1.74 4.10 -4.59
N ASP A 73 2.96 3.89 -4.10
CA ASP A 73 4.13 4.64 -4.57
C ASP A 73 4.45 4.34 -6.04
N THR A 74 4.31 3.08 -6.47
CA THR A 74 4.51 2.69 -7.88
C THR A 74 3.43 3.26 -8.79
N VAL A 75 2.18 3.27 -8.35
CA VAL A 75 1.06 3.92 -9.07
C VAL A 75 1.31 5.41 -9.26
N ALA A 76 1.82 6.08 -8.22
CA ALA A 76 2.08 7.52 -8.28
C ALA A 76 3.10 7.89 -9.39
N LEU A 77 3.98 6.97 -9.77
CA LEU A 77 4.93 7.17 -10.88
C LEU A 77 4.26 7.10 -12.26
N LEU A 78 3.09 6.49 -12.37
CA LEU A 78 2.35 6.35 -13.63
C LEU A 78 1.46 7.56 -13.92
N VAL A 79 1.15 8.38 -12.91
CA VAL A 79 0.24 9.52 -13.06
C VAL A 79 0.74 10.45 -14.19
N GLY A 80 -0.15 10.69 -15.17
CA GLY A 80 0.17 11.49 -16.35
C GLY A 80 0.73 10.70 -17.53
N HIS A 81 0.86 9.38 -17.42
CA HIS A 81 1.18 8.46 -18.50
C HIS A 81 -0.02 7.57 -18.86
N ASP A 82 -0.10 7.15 -20.12
CA ASP A 82 -1.19 6.30 -20.64
C ASP A 82 -1.34 4.98 -19.85
N ALA A 83 -0.24 4.47 -19.28
CA ALA A 83 -0.24 3.30 -18.40
C ALA A 83 -1.17 3.45 -17.19
N HIS A 84 -1.32 4.67 -16.64
CA HIS A 84 -2.22 4.95 -15.54
C HIS A 84 -3.69 4.78 -15.95
N ASP A 85 -4.06 5.27 -17.14
CA ASP A 85 -5.44 5.16 -17.64
C ASP A 85 -5.80 3.71 -17.96
N VAL A 86 -4.84 2.94 -18.48
CA VAL A 86 -5.02 1.49 -18.70
C VAL A 86 -5.18 0.76 -17.37
N LEU A 87 -4.35 1.11 -16.37
CA LEU A 87 -4.46 0.57 -15.02
C LEU A 87 -5.83 0.88 -14.40
N GLU A 88 -6.31 2.11 -14.50
CA GLU A 88 -7.61 2.53 -13.97
C GLU A 88 -8.75 1.67 -14.51
N ARG A 89 -8.80 1.46 -15.82
CA ARG A 89 -9.79 0.57 -16.44
C ARG A 89 -9.70 -0.86 -15.92
N LEU A 90 -8.51 -1.44 -15.86
CA LEU A 90 -8.32 -2.80 -15.36
C LEU A 90 -8.74 -2.93 -13.89
N VAL A 91 -8.45 -1.91 -13.07
CA VAL A 91 -8.84 -1.87 -11.67
C VAL A 91 -10.37 -1.83 -11.51
N GLU A 92 -11.05 -0.99 -12.27
CA GLU A 92 -12.52 -0.86 -12.27
C GLU A 92 -13.20 -2.15 -12.78
N GLU A 93 -12.71 -2.74 -13.88
CA GLU A 93 -13.21 -3.99 -14.46
C GLU A 93 -13.19 -5.14 -13.45
N HIS A 94 -12.22 -5.12 -12.53
CA HIS A 94 -12.08 -6.12 -11.48
C HIS A 94 -12.84 -5.77 -10.20
N GLY A 95 -13.63 -4.69 -10.19
CA GLY A 95 -14.58 -4.36 -9.14
C GLY A 95 -14.00 -3.57 -7.97
N PHE A 96 -12.89 -2.85 -8.19
CA PHE A 96 -12.48 -1.77 -7.29
C PHE A 96 -13.17 -0.45 -7.70
N ALA A 97 -13.28 0.48 -6.75
CA ALA A 97 -13.88 1.79 -7.01
C ALA A 97 -12.96 2.68 -7.84
N ASP A 98 -11.65 2.59 -7.59
CA ASP A 98 -10.61 3.42 -8.18
C ASP A 98 -9.22 2.80 -7.92
N VAL A 99 -8.20 3.35 -8.60
CA VAL A 99 -6.79 2.95 -8.46
C VAL A 99 -6.26 3.19 -7.04
N ASP A 100 -6.72 4.24 -6.36
CA ASP A 100 -6.31 4.56 -4.99
C ASP A 100 -6.74 3.47 -4.00
N THR A 101 -7.96 2.96 -4.14
CA THR A 101 -8.49 1.86 -3.32
C THR A 101 -7.75 0.57 -3.61
N TRP A 102 -7.48 0.27 -4.88
CA TRP A 102 -6.71 -0.92 -5.27
C TRP A 102 -5.28 -0.88 -4.75
N SER A 103 -4.59 0.25 -4.92
CA SER A 103 -3.21 0.41 -4.48
C SER A 103 -3.08 0.40 -2.96
N SER A 104 -4.04 0.98 -2.22
CA SER A 104 -4.13 0.87 -0.76
C SER A 104 -4.31 -0.58 -0.29
N VAL A 105 -5.13 -1.37 -1.01
CA VAL A 105 -5.24 -2.82 -0.78
C VAL A 105 -3.91 -3.52 -1.08
N GLY A 106 -3.25 -3.15 -2.18
CA GLY A 106 -1.93 -3.65 -2.56
C GLY A 106 -0.88 -3.43 -1.47
N ASP A 107 -0.79 -2.22 -0.92
CA ASP A 107 0.12 -1.90 0.20
C ASP A 107 -0.11 -2.82 1.39
N ARG A 108 -1.37 -3.03 1.78
CA ARG A 108 -1.73 -3.93 2.89
C ARG A 108 -1.35 -5.37 2.60
N VAL A 109 -1.56 -5.83 1.36
CA VAL A 109 -1.16 -7.17 0.92
C VAL A 109 0.35 -7.33 1.00
N MET A 110 1.13 -6.36 0.47
CA MET A 110 2.59 -6.40 0.49
C MET A 110 3.15 -6.40 1.91
N LEU A 111 2.67 -5.50 2.77
CA LEU A 111 3.06 -5.45 4.18
C LEU A 111 2.70 -6.74 4.92
N ALA A 112 1.54 -7.34 4.65
CA ALA A 112 1.13 -8.61 5.23
C ALA A 112 1.99 -9.78 4.77
N VAL A 113 2.38 -9.84 3.49
CA VAL A 113 3.35 -10.83 3.00
C VAL A 113 4.68 -10.68 3.74
N MET A 114 5.22 -9.46 3.83
CA MET A 114 6.46 -9.21 4.57
C MET A 114 6.34 -9.61 6.05
N SER A 115 5.23 -9.27 6.70
CA SER A 115 4.96 -9.64 8.10
C SER A 115 4.95 -11.16 8.30
N LEU A 116 4.33 -11.90 7.36
CA LEU A 116 4.31 -13.37 7.37
C LEU A 116 5.69 -13.98 7.10
N GLU A 117 6.51 -13.36 6.26
CA GLU A 117 7.86 -13.84 5.93
C GLU A 117 8.87 -13.55 7.04
N MET A 118 8.80 -12.37 7.67
CA MET A 118 9.69 -11.98 8.76
C MET A 118 9.31 -12.66 10.08
N GLY A 119 8.02 -12.95 10.28
CA GLY A 119 7.50 -13.56 11.50
C GLY A 119 7.96 -12.80 12.75
N ASP A 120 8.45 -13.55 13.74
CA ASP A 120 8.91 -12.99 15.02
C ASP A 120 10.23 -12.21 14.92
N THR A 121 10.89 -12.23 13.75
CA THR A 121 12.11 -11.46 13.50
C THR A 121 11.81 -9.97 13.35
N ALA A 122 10.63 -9.60 12.84
CA ALA A 122 10.31 -8.20 12.55
C ALA A 122 10.31 -7.30 13.81
N PRO A 123 9.62 -7.67 14.91
CA PRO A 123 9.68 -6.91 16.15
C PRO A 123 11.07 -6.85 16.78
N THR A 124 11.84 -7.93 16.66
CA THR A 124 13.23 -7.98 17.14
C THR A 124 14.09 -6.98 16.38
N LEU A 125 14.00 -6.97 15.05
CA LEU A 125 14.71 -5.99 14.22
C LEU A 125 14.28 -4.55 14.52
N GLU A 126 12.99 -4.30 14.79
CA GLU A 126 12.49 -2.96 15.12
C GLU A 126 13.11 -2.44 16.43
N ALA A 127 13.26 -3.31 17.42
CA ALA A 127 13.88 -3.00 18.70
C ALA A 127 15.39 -2.71 18.58
N GLU A 128 16.08 -3.25 17.56
CA GLU A 128 17.52 -3.04 17.32
C GLU A 128 17.84 -1.72 16.60
N ILE A 129 16.86 -1.06 15.97
CA ILE A 129 17.08 0.18 15.19
C ILE A 129 17.74 1.30 16.00
N PRO A 130 17.33 1.59 17.25
CA PRO A 130 18.00 2.60 18.07
C PRO A 130 19.48 2.29 18.32
N HIS A 131 19.83 1.02 18.52
CA HIS A 131 21.21 0.57 18.72
C HIS A 131 22.04 0.78 17.45
N ILE A 132 21.52 0.33 16.30
CA ILE A 132 22.17 0.53 14.99
C ILE A 132 22.37 2.02 14.70
N SER A 133 21.39 2.87 15.05
CA SER A 133 21.47 4.32 14.86
C SER A 133 22.57 4.95 15.72
N ALA A 134 22.68 4.55 16.98
CA ALA A 134 23.71 5.02 17.89
C ALA A 134 25.12 4.58 17.44
N ASP A 135 25.27 3.32 17.01
CA ASP A 135 26.52 2.79 16.51
C ASP A 135 26.98 3.53 15.25
N LEU A 136 26.07 3.79 14.31
CA LEU A 136 26.35 4.58 13.11
C LEU A 136 26.82 6.00 13.45
N ALA A 137 26.19 6.64 14.44
CA ALA A 137 26.56 7.99 14.86
C ALA A 137 27.98 8.03 15.42
N ASN A 138 28.34 7.05 16.25
CA ASN A 138 29.60 7.01 16.99
C ASN A 138 30.76 6.38 16.20
N ASN A 139 30.51 5.69 15.09
CA ASN A 139 31.56 5.02 14.32
C ASN A 139 32.51 6.03 13.62
N PRO A 140 33.81 6.05 13.92
CA PRO A 140 34.76 7.00 13.32
C PRO A 140 35.18 6.63 11.90
N ASN A 141 34.85 5.43 11.40
CA ASN A 141 35.31 4.92 10.11
C ASN A 141 34.50 5.43 8.91
N PHE A 142 33.41 6.17 9.14
CA PHE A 142 32.55 6.71 8.09
C PHE A 142 32.66 8.24 8.00
N SER A 143 32.74 8.76 6.77
CA SER A 143 32.65 10.20 6.51
C SER A 143 31.27 10.73 6.91
N ALA A 144 31.15 12.06 7.03
CA ALA A 144 29.86 12.70 7.33
C ALA A 144 28.81 12.39 6.25
N GLU A 145 29.20 12.41 4.98
CA GLU A 145 28.32 12.10 3.85
C GLU A 145 27.88 10.63 3.87
N GLN A 146 28.81 9.71 4.16
CA GLN A 146 28.49 8.28 4.31
C GLN A 146 27.51 8.04 5.44
N LYS A 147 27.72 8.67 6.61
CA LYS A 147 26.78 8.60 7.75
C LYS A 147 25.40 9.15 7.40
N ALA A 148 25.34 10.26 6.66
CA ALA A 148 24.07 10.85 6.23
C ALA A 148 23.31 9.90 5.31
N SER A 149 23.98 9.31 4.32
CA SER A 149 23.39 8.31 3.41
C SER A 149 22.87 7.08 4.17
N MET A 150 23.70 6.50 5.06
CA MET A 150 23.31 5.35 5.88
C MET A 150 22.14 5.66 6.81
N ARG A 151 22.09 6.87 7.38
CA ARG A 151 20.96 7.31 8.23
C ARG A 151 19.67 7.41 7.45
N ASN A 152 19.73 7.94 6.23
CA ASN A 152 18.56 7.99 5.36
C ASN A 152 18.06 6.58 5.05
N MET A 153 18.95 5.66 4.66
CA MET A 153 18.58 4.27 4.41
C MET A 153 17.96 3.61 5.66
N LEU A 154 18.60 3.76 6.84
CA LEU A 154 18.09 3.23 8.10
C LEU A 154 16.70 3.80 8.43
N SER A 155 16.47 5.10 8.21
CA SER A 155 15.17 5.73 8.44
C SER A 155 14.08 5.18 7.53
N HIS A 156 14.38 4.93 6.25
CA HIS A 156 13.42 4.33 5.32
C HIS A 156 13.10 2.88 5.71
N SER A 157 14.12 2.09 6.02
CA SER A 157 13.95 0.72 6.50
C SER A 157 13.18 0.66 7.83
N ALA A 158 13.43 1.60 8.74
CA ALA A 158 12.72 1.72 10.00
C ALA A 158 11.22 2.02 9.80
N ALA A 159 10.91 2.98 8.92
CA ALA A 159 9.53 3.32 8.61
C ALA A 159 8.78 2.14 7.99
N LEU A 160 9.41 1.39 7.08
CA LEU A 160 8.83 0.18 6.49
C LEU A 160 8.63 -0.91 7.55
N LEU A 161 9.64 -1.17 8.38
CA LEU A 161 9.57 -2.18 9.42
C LEU A 161 8.48 -1.88 10.45
N ALA A 162 8.35 -0.63 10.86
CA ALA A 162 7.28 -0.18 11.75
C ALA A 162 5.88 -0.36 11.13
N LYS A 163 5.73 -0.29 9.81
CA LYS A 163 4.47 -0.64 9.12
C LYS A 163 4.25 -2.16 9.15
N VAL A 164 5.29 -2.96 8.90
CA VAL A 164 5.23 -4.43 8.91
C VAL A 164 4.86 -5.00 10.29
N THR A 165 5.41 -4.44 11.37
CA THR A 165 5.16 -4.89 12.75
C THR A 165 3.76 -4.54 13.24
N LYS A 166 3.12 -3.53 12.62
CA LYS A 166 1.76 -3.06 12.93
C LYS A 166 0.68 -3.65 12.04
N VAL A 167 1.02 -4.58 11.13
CA VAL A 167 0.02 -5.22 10.26
C VAL A 167 -1.03 -5.93 11.12
N PRO A 168 -2.33 -5.65 10.93
CA PRO A 168 -3.40 -6.31 11.67
C PRO A 168 -3.42 -7.82 11.44
N GLU A 169 -3.72 -8.61 12.48
CA GLU A 169 -3.80 -10.08 12.33
C GLU A 169 -4.82 -10.52 11.28
N ALA A 170 -5.91 -9.78 11.15
CA ALA A 170 -6.94 -10.07 10.16
C ALA A 170 -6.39 -9.95 8.73
N ASP A 171 -5.53 -8.98 8.45
CA ASP A 171 -4.88 -8.81 7.15
C ASP A 171 -3.88 -9.93 6.90
N ARG A 172 -3.07 -10.28 7.92
CA ARG A 172 -2.18 -11.46 7.85
C ARG A 172 -2.96 -12.73 7.53
N THR A 173 -4.12 -12.91 8.15
CA THR A 173 -4.97 -14.08 7.96
C THR A 173 -5.60 -14.12 6.57
N ALA A 174 -6.15 -13.01 6.09
CA ALA A 174 -6.71 -12.92 4.74
C ALA A 174 -5.64 -13.23 3.69
N VAL A 175 -4.43 -12.68 3.82
CA VAL A 175 -3.33 -12.95 2.89
C VAL A 175 -2.80 -14.37 3.01
N ARG A 176 -2.72 -14.94 4.21
CA ARG A 176 -2.22 -16.32 4.45
C ARG A 176 -3.02 -17.36 3.65
N LEU A 177 -4.34 -17.18 3.52
CA LEU A 177 -5.21 -18.06 2.73
C LEU A 177 -4.88 -18.06 1.23
N TYR A 178 -4.37 -16.94 0.70
CA TYR A 178 -4.07 -16.73 -0.72
C TYR A 178 -2.57 -16.53 -0.99
N LEU A 179 -1.70 -16.81 -0.01
CA LEU A 179 -0.27 -16.48 -0.06
C LEU A 179 0.42 -17.07 -1.29
N GLY A 180 0.04 -18.28 -1.69
CA GLY A 180 0.56 -18.91 -2.90
C GLY A 180 0.22 -18.14 -4.17
N ALA A 181 -0.99 -17.60 -4.28
CA ALA A 181 -1.41 -16.80 -5.44
C ALA A 181 -0.74 -15.43 -5.43
N VAL A 182 -0.72 -14.76 -4.28
CA VAL A 182 -0.02 -13.48 -4.09
C VAL A 182 1.46 -13.62 -4.46
N LYS A 183 2.16 -14.64 -3.94
CA LYS A 183 3.58 -14.86 -4.26
C LYS A 183 3.86 -15.16 -5.73
N ARG A 184 2.91 -15.74 -6.47
CA ARG A 184 3.08 -15.97 -7.91
C ARG A 184 3.06 -14.64 -8.67
N VAL A 185 2.03 -13.82 -8.44
CA VAL A 185 1.92 -12.54 -9.14
C VAL A 185 3.07 -11.59 -8.79
N LEU A 186 3.56 -11.59 -7.55
CA LEU A 186 4.72 -10.77 -7.17
C LEU A 186 6.06 -11.27 -7.74
N LYS A 187 6.19 -12.56 -8.07
CA LYS A 187 7.43 -13.12 -8.62
C LYS A 187 7.56 -12.94 -10.12
N TYR A 188 6.47 -12.67 -10.83
CA TYR A 188 6.51 -12.44 -12.27
C TYR A 188 7.37 -11.21 -12.65
N GLU A 189 7.60 -10.28 -11.71
CA GLU A 189 8.57 -9.18 -11.88
C GLU A 189 10.06 -9.63 -11.87
N ARG A 190 10.35 -10.92 -11.67
CA ARG A 190 11.73 -11.48 -11.67
C ARG A 190 11.90 -12.71 -12.59
N GLY A 191 11.10 -12.81 -13.65
CA GLY A 191 11.20 -13.84 -14.69
C GLY A 191 11.91 -13.35 -15.93
#